data_AF-A0A453RF60-F1
#
_entry.id   AF-A0A453RF60-F1
#
_cell.length_a   1.000
_cell.length_b   1.000
_cell.length_c   1.000
_cell.angle_alpha   90.00
_cell.angle_beta   90.00
_cell.angle_gamma   90.00
#
_symmetry.space_group_name_H-M   'P 1'
#
loop_
_entity.id
_entity.type
_entity.pdbx_description
1 polymer ?
#
loop_
_entity_poly.entity_id
_entity_poly.type
_entity_poly.pdbx_seq_one_letter_code
_entity_poly.pdbx_strand_id
1 'polypeptide(L)'
;MDEYQSIMTKKLGLSKYNKQLISKLLNNLAVDKVDYTNFFRLLSNVKADRDIPETELLVPIKAALLDIGKERKEAWISWVQTYIEEVCLFVYIKLFSFPNCPDSNI
;
A
#
# COMPACT_ATOMS: atom_id res chain seq x y z
N MET A 1 8.48 -2.28 20.19
CA MET A 1 7.52 -1.83 19.14
C MET A 1 6.29 -2.68 19.30
N ASP A 2 5.11 -2.08 19.30
CA ASP A 2 3.83 -2.80 19.48
C ASP A 2 3.69 -3.89 18.42
N GLU A 3 3.38 -5.12 18.83
CA GLU A 3 3.37 -6.30 17.95
C GLU A 3 2.41 -6.12 16.76
N TYR A 4 1.28 -5.44 17.00
CA TYR A 4 0.32 -5.07 15.98
C TYR A 4 0.93 -4.18 14.89
N GLN A 5 1.72 -3.18 15.30
CA GLN A 5 2.36 -2.25 14.38
C GLN A 5 3.35 -2.98 13.47
N SER A 6 4.13 -3.89 14.03
CA SER A 6 5.10 -4.71 13.28
C SER A 6 4.39 -5.59 12.23
N ILE A 7 3.32 -6.27 12.63
CA ILE A 7 2.53 -7.13 11.73
C ILE A 7 1.92 -6.30 10.59
N MET A 8 1.31 -5.15 10.89
CA MET A 8 0.62 -4.34 9.89
C MET A 8 1.59 -3.67 8.92
N THR A 9 2.73 -3.21 9.43
CA THR A 9 3.82 -2.65 8.62
C THR A 9 4.34 -3.68 7.61
N LYS A 10 4.56 -4.94 8.05
CA LYS A 10 4.97 -6.04 7.18
C LYS A 10 3.90 -6.43 6.16
N LYS A 11 2.62 -6.49 6.56
CA LYS A 11 1.50 -6.82 5.65
C LYS A 11 1.36 -5.82 4.51
N LEU A 12 1.66 -4.56 4.76
CA LEU A 12 1.62 -3.50 3.76
C LEU A 12 2.94 -3.35 2.99
N GLY A 13 4.00 -4.08 3.36
CA GLY A 13 5.32 -3.92 2.74
C GLY A 13 5.97 -2.57 3.04
N LEU A 14 5.55 -1.89 4.11
CA LEU A 14 6.12 -0.61 4.52
C LEU A 14 7.41 -0.82 5.30
N SER A 15 8.36 0.12 5.20
CA SER A 15 9.59 0.08 6.01
C SER A 15 9.40 0.62 7.43
N LYS A 16 8.41 1.50 7.62
CA LYS A 16 8.11 2.14 8.90
C LYS A 16 6.61 2.15 9.12
N TYR A 17 6.21 2.01 10.39
CA TYR A 17 4.82 2.11 10.77
C TYR A 17 4.26 3.50 10.45
N ASN A 18 3.27 3.56 9.55
CA ASN A 18 2.54 4.78 9.22
C ASN A 18 1.14 4.71 9.84
N LYS A 19 0.98 5.33 11.02
CA LYS A 19 -0.28 5.32 11.77
C LYS A 19 -1.44 5.89 10.96
N GLN A 20 -1.23 7.01 10.26
CA GLN A 20 -2.30 7.68 9.52
C GLN A 20 -2.79 6.84 8.34
N LEU A 21 -1.85 6.26 7.57
CA LEU A 21 -2.17 5.39 6.44
C LEU A 21 -2.93 4.14 6.90
N ILE A 22 -2.47 3.50 7.98
CA ILE A 22 -3.07 2.30 8.54
C ILE A 22 -4.45 2.60 9.14
N SER A 23 -4.60 3.69 9.90
CA SER A 23 -5.90 4.08 10.45
C SER A 23 -6.93 4.40 9.37
N LYS A 24 -6.52 5.10 8.29
CA LYS A 24 -7.39 5.33 7.12
C LYS A 24 -7.77 4.02 6.42
N LEU A 25 -6.82 3.10 6.25
CA LEU A 25 -7.11 1.79 5.65
C LEU A 25 -8.19 1.05 6.44
N LEU A 26 -7.99 0.91 7.75
CA LEU A 26 -8.93 0.19 8.62
C LEU A 26 -10.30 0.85 8.64
N ASN A 27 -10.35 2.18 8.64
CA ASN A 27 -11.60 2.92 8.53
C ASN A 27 -12.30 2.65 7.19
N ASN A 28 -11.58 2.69 6.07
CA ASN A 28 -12.14 2.40 4.76
C ASN A 28 -12.68 0.97 4.67
N LEU A 29 -11.92 -0.02 5.15
CA LEU A 29 -12.37 -1.41 5.20
C LEU A 29 -13.64 -1.58 6.05
N ALA A 30 -13.72 -0.90 7.20
CA ALA A 30 -14.89 -0.99 8.09
C ALA A 30 -16.13 -0.33 7.49
N VAL A 31 -15.99 0.87 6.91
CA VAL A 31 -17.12 1.62 6.32
C VAL A 31 -17.66 0.91 5.07
N ASP A 32 -16.77 0.43 4.21
CA ASP A 32 -17.14 -0.27 2.97
C ASP A 32 -17.39 -1.77 3.16
N LYS A 33 -17.28 -2.27 4.40
CA LYS A 33 -17.47 -3.69 4.75
C LYS A 33 -16.63 -4.64 3.89
N VAL A 34 -15.42 -4.21 3.57
CA VAL A 34 -14.50 -4.97 2.73
C VAL A 34 -13.91 -6.12 3.52
N ASP A 35 -13.91 -7.32 2.93
CA ASP A 35 -13.28 -8.49 3.54
C ASP A 35 -11.77 -8.28 3.70
N TYR A 36 -11.29 -8.33 4.95
CA TYR A 36 -9.90 -8.08 5.30
C TYR A 36 -8.96 -9.06 4.60
N THR A 37 -9.31 -10.35 4.57
CA THR A 37 -8.44 -11.40 4.02
C THR A 37 -8.28 -11.24 2.51
N ASN A 38 -9.41 -11.06 1.81
CA ASN A 38 -9.45 -10.88 0.37
C ASN A 38 -8.76 -9.57 -0.04
N PHE A 39 -8.95 -8.49 0.72
CA PHE A 39 -8.29 -7.22 0.45
C PHE A 39 -6.77 -7.36 0.47
N PHE A 40 -6.17 -7.91 1.54
CA PHE A 40 -4.71 -8.07 1.61
C PHE A 40 -4.16 -9.01 0.53
N ARG A 41 -4.93 -10.03 0.15
CA ARG A 41 -4.58 -10.93 -0.96
C ARG A 41 -4.58 -10.21 -2.32
N LEU A 42 -5.48 -9.26 -2.53
CA LEU A 42 -5.51 -8.46 -3.75
C LEU A 42 -4.49 -7.32 -3.71
N LEU A 43 -4.26 -6.73 -2.54
CA LEU A 43 -3.28 -5.67 -2.32
C LEU A 43 -1.87 -6.12 -2.70
N SER A 44 -1.51 -7.38 -2.44
CA SER A 44 -0.21 -7.92 -2.87
C SER A 44 -0.01 -7.96 -4.39
N ASN A 45 -1.09 -7.82 -5.18
CA ASN A 45 -1.01 -7.72 -6.64
C ASN A 45 -0.89 -6.27 -7.12
N VAL A 46 -1.01 -5.27 -6.24
CA VAL A 46 -0.83 -3.86 -6.58
C VAL A 46 0.66 -3.61 -6.84
N LYS A 47 0.96 -3.08 -8.03
CA LYS A 47 2.32 -2.65 -8.37
C LYS A 47 2.54 -1.24 -7.80
N ALA A 48 3.61 -1.07 -7.04
CA ALA A 48 4.00 0.23 -6.47
C ALA A 48 4.73 1.09 -7.51
N ASP A 49 4.02 1.41 -8.60
CA ASP A 49 4.55 2.13 -9.74
C ASP A 49 3.84 3.48 -9.88
N ARG A 50 4.62 4.55 -10.11
CA ARG A 50 4.11 5.94 -10.18
C ARG A 50 3.51 6.29 -11.53
N ASP A 51 3.82 5.50 -12.56
CA ASP A 51 3.31 5.70 -13.92
C ASP A 51 1.88 5.14 -14.11
N ILE A 52 1.31 4.46 -13.10
CA ILE A 52 -0.04 3.89 -13.19
C ILE A 52 -1.08 5.01 -13.08
N PRO A 53 -2.00 5.14 -14.06
CA PRO A 53 -3.06 6.14 -14.00
C PRO A 53 -4.06 5.83 -12.88
N GLU A 54 -4.67 6.87 -12.31
CA GLU A 54 -5.63 6.76 -11.19
C GLU A 54 -6.77 5.76 -11.46
N THR A 55 -7.20 5.68 -12.72
CA THR A 55 -8.24 4.76 -13.18
C THR A 55 -7.85 3.29 -13.07
N GLU A 56 -6.55 2.99 -13.09
CA GLU A 56 -5.99 1.65 -13.01
C GLU A 56 -5.52 1.27 -11.60
N LEU A 57 -5.33 2.25 -10.71
CA LEU A 57 -4.91 2.00 -9.32
C LEU A 57 -5.81 1.03 -8.57
N LEU A 58 -7.12 1.10 -8.81
CA LEU A 58 -8.08 0.23 -8.15
C LEU A 58 -8.27 -1.12 -8.86
N VAL A 59 -7.77 -1.32 -10.07
CA VAL A 59 -8.01 -2.55 -10.86
C VAL A 59 -7.62 -3.82 -10.09
N PRO A 60 -6.44 -3.90 -9.43
CA PRO A 60 -6.04 -5.11 -8.72
C PRO A 60 -6.93 -5.41 -7.50
N ILE A 61 -7.47 -4.39 -6.85
CA ILE A 61 -8.29 -4.50 -5.63
C ILE A 61 -9.79 -4.37 -5.87
N LYS A 62 -10.21 -4.13 -7.13
CA LYS A 62 -11.61 -3.89 -7.52
C LYS A 62 -12.54 -5.03 -7.09
N ALA A 63 -12.05 -6.26 -7.12
CA ALA A 63 -12.83 -7.43 -6.71
C ALA A 63 -13.14 -7.46 -5.19
N ALA A 64 -12.39 -6.72 -4.36
CA ALA A 64 -12.73 -6.51 -2.95
C ALA A 64 -13.63 -5.28 -2.72
N LEU A 65 -13.72 -4.37 -3.70
CA LEU A 65 -14.47 -3.12 -3.64
C LEU A 65 -15.77 -3.22 -4.46
N LEU A 66 -16.50 -4.32 -4.31
CA LEU A 66 -17.79 -4.52 -4.98
C LEU A 66 -18.81 -3.55 -4.36
N ASP A 67 -19.53 -2.80 -5.19
CA ASP A 67 -20.60 -1.86 -4.81
C ASP A 67 -20.18 -0.58 -4.04
N ILE A 68 -18.95 -0.08 -4.25
CA ILE A 68 -18.55 1.22 -3.69
C ILE A 68 -19.07 2.42 -4.51
N GLY A 69 -19.64 3.42 -3.83
CA GLY A 69 -20.09 4.68 -4.45
C GLY A 69 -18.92 5.57 -4.93
N LYS A 70 -19.22 6.63 -5.68
CA LYS A 70 -18.22 7.55 -6.24
C LYS A 70 -17.31 8.17 -5.18
N GLU A 71 -17.88 8.66 -4.08
CA GLU A 71 -17.12 9.28 -2.98
C GLU A 71 -16.17 8.27 -2.32
N ARG A 72 -16.64 7.03 -2.12
CA ARG A 72 -15.81 5.95 -1.58
C ARG A 72 -14.68 5.60 -2.53
N LYS A 73 -14.96 5.56 -3.84
CA LYS A 73 -13.94 5.33 -4.88
C LYS A 73 -12.83 6.39 -4.83
N GLU A 74 -13.17 7.66 -4.70
CA GLU A 74 -12.19 8.74 -4.54
C GLU A 74 -11.36 8.57 -3.26
N ALA A 75 -11.98 8.19 -2.14
CA ALA A 75 -11.28 7.89 -0.90
C ALA A 75 -10.30 6.70 -1.04
N TRP A 76 -10.68 5.66 -1.78
CA TRP A 76 -9.81 4.53 -2.09
C TRP A 76 -8.65 4.91 -3.01
N ILE A 77 -8.91 5.70 -4.06
CA ILE A 77 -7.86 6.20 -4.97
C ILE A 77 -6.83 7.00 -4.17
N SER A 78 -7.29 7.97 -3.37
CA SER A 78 -6.41 8.79 -2.52
C SER A 78 -5.57 7.95 -1.56
N TRP A 79 -6.18 6.91 -0.96
CA TRP A 79 -5.46 6.00 -0.07
C TRP A 79 -4.41 5.17 -0.82
N VAL A 80 -4.75 4.58 -1.96
CA VAL A 80 -3.83 3.76 -2.77
C VAL A 80 -2.68 4.61 -3.33
N GLN A 81 -2.94 5.85 -3.77
CA GLN A 81 -1.89 6.78 -4.18
C GLN A 81 -0.88 7.02 -3.05
N THR A 82 -1.39 7.40 -1.87
CA THR A 82 -0.53 7.62 -0.69
C THR A 82 0.25 6.36 -0.34
N TYR A 83 -0.38 5.19 -0.42
CA TYR A 83 0.27 3.90 -0.19
C TYR A 83 1.41 3.63 -1.18
N ILE A 84 1.18 3.82 -2.48
CA ILE A 84 2.18 3.64 -3.53
C ILE A 84 3.33 4.65 -3.34
N GLU A 85 3.04 5.90 -3.00
CA GLU A 85 4.07 6.90 -2.72
C GLU A 85 4.95 6.48 -1.54
N GLU A 86 4.38 6.01 -0.43
CA GLU A 86 5.13 5.54 0.74
C GLU A 86 6.01 4.32 0.41
N VAL A 87 5.47 3.36 -0.35
CA VAL A 87 6.21 2.17 -0.78
C VAL A 87 7.29 2.54 -1.81
N CYS A 88 6.98 3.40 -2.77
CA CYS A 88 7.89 3.79 -3.85
C CYS A 88 8.98 4.75 -3.36
N LEU A 89 8.66 5.71 -2.48
CA LEU A 89 9.65 6.54 -1.79
C LEU A 89 10.66 5.66 -1.07
N PHE A 90 10.21 4.57 -0.44
CA PHE A 90 11.12 3.62 0.18
C PHE A 90 11.96 2.84 -0.84
N VAL A 91 11.37 2.37 -1.95
CA VAL A 91 12.14 1.70 -3.02
C VAL A 91 13.21 2.63 -3.58
N TYR A 92 12.86 3.90 -3.83
CA TYR A 92 13.82 4.92 -4.25
C TYR A 92 14.89 5.15 -3.19
N ILE A 93 14.56 5.32 -1.91
CA ILE A 93 15.56 5.49 -0.84
C ILE A 93 16.45 4.26 -0.74
N LYS A 94 15.92 3.04 -0.86
CA LYS A 94 16.72 1.81 -0.80
C LYS A 94 17.64 1.64 -2.02
N LEU A 95 17.20 2.07 -3.20
CA LEU A 95 18.00 2.04 -4.43
C LEU A 95 19.02 3.19 -4.50
N PHE A 96 18.70 4.39 -4.00
CA PHE A 96 19.59 5.56 -4.02
C PHE A 96 20.50 5.68 -2.78
N SER A 97 20.14 5.05 -1.66
CA SER A 97 20.99 4.97 -0.45
C SER A 97 21.98 3.80 -0.48
N PHE A 98 22.07 3.06 -1.59
CA PHE A 98 23.22 2.20 -1.91
C PHE A 98 23.97 2.75 -3.14
N PRO A 99 24.75 3.84 -3.01
CA PRO A 99 25.88 4.03 -3.90
C PRO A 99 26.99 3.09 -3.43
N ASN A 100 27.22 1.99 -4.15
CA ASN A 100 28.31 1.02 -3.95
C ASN A 100 28.17 0.07 -2.75
N CYS A 101 27.72 -1.15 -3.01
CA CYS A 101 28.42 -2.31 -2.48
C CYS A 101 29.52 -2.61 -3.51
N PRO A 102 30.82 -2.45 -3.23
CA PRO A 102 31.82 -3.10 -4.05
C PRO A 102 31.69 -4.60 -3.79
N ASP A 103 31.51 -5.39 -4.84
CA ASP A 103 31.90 -6.79 -4.85
C ASP A 103 33.37 -6.87 -4.43
N SER A 104 33.60 -7.06 -3.13
CA SER A 104 34.91 -7.42 -2.62
C SER A 104 35.07 -8.92 -2.84
N ASN A 105 35.42 -9.27 -4.08
CA ASN A 105 36.20 -10.45 -4.35
C ASN A 105 37.52 -10.32 -3.59
N ILE A 106 37.62 -10.95 -2.42
CA ILE A 106 38.85 -11.55 -1.88
C ILE A 106 38.46 -12.87 -1.23
#